data_AF-A0A6P7FUV5-F1
#
_entry.id   AF-A0A6P7FUV5-F1
#
_cell.length_a   1.000
_cell.length_b   1.000
_cell.length_c   1.000
_cell.angle_alpha   90.00
_cell.angle_beta   90.00
_cell.angle_gamma   90.00
#
_symmetry.space_group_name_H-M   'P 1'
#
loop_
_entity.id
_entity.type
_entity.pdbx_description
1 polymer ?
#
loop_
_entity_poly.entity_id
_entity_poly.type
_entity_poly.pdbx_seq_one_letter_code
_entity_poly.pdbx_strand_id
1 'polypeptide(L)'
;MAFNLNKYISVEIPLFFMFVNFLLTSTLLTNLIVYRTCYIILGHNKTQCAELGSDNINIVDKNATEALDKLVVPTADIITMVKTSVESIFPVIVCLVAGPWSDKHGRKPVLLMSLTDVLLI
;
A
#
# COMPACT_ATOMS: atom_id res chain seq x y z
N MET A 1 22.82 22.89 27.01
CA MET A 1 21.95 21.78 27.44
C MET A 1 21.57 20.99 26.20
N ALA A 2 22.46 20.11 25.74
CA ALA A 2 22.26 19.33 24.52
C ALA A 2 21.40 18.11 24.86
N PHE A 3 20.18 18.08 24.35
CA PHE A 3 19.25 16.97 24.57
C PHE A 3 19.76 15.75 23.79
N ASN A 4 20.38 14.82 24.50
CA ASN A 4 20.99 13.61 23.94
C ASN A 4 19.87 12.58 23.61
N LEU A 5 19.16 12.81 22.50
CA LEU A 5 18.11 11.94 21.96
C LEU A 5 18.62 10.55 21.50
N ASN A 6 19.94 10.36 21.38
CA ASN A 6 20.56 9.21 20.73
C ASN A 6 20.52 7.90 21.56
N LYS A 7 20.18 7.97 22.85
CA LYS A 7 20.23 6.80 23.74
C LYS A 7 18.90 6.07 23.92
N TYR A 8 17.76 6.71 23.61
CA TYR A 8 16.42 6.20 23.93
C TYR A 8 15.36 6.47 22.83
N ILE A 9 15.73 6.43 21.55
CA ILE A 9 14.69 6.16 20.53
C ILE A 9 14.22 4.71 20.78
N SER A 10 13.14 4.60 21.53
CA SER A 10 12.41 3.34 21.70
C SER A 10 11.94 2.94 20.31
N VAL A 11 12.42 1.80 19.81
CA VAL A 11 12.12 1.26 18.47
C VAL A 11 10.61 1.19 18.19
N GLU A 12 9.82 1.15 19.25
CA GLU A 12 8.36 1.12 19.25
C GLU A 12 7.70 2.32 18.54
N ILE A 13 8.17 3.55 18.81
CA ILE A 13 7.57 4.77 18.26
C ILE A 13 7.73 4.86 16.73
N PRO A 14 8.94 4.73 16.14
CA PRO A 14 9.08 4.74 14.70
C PRO A 14 8.32 3.59 14.03
N LEU A 15 8.30 2.41 14.65
CA LEU A 15 7.55 1.26 14.12
C LEU A 15 6.05 1.56 14.03
N PHE A 16 5.47 2.20 15.05
CA PHE A 16 4.07 2.61 15.05
C PHE A 16 3.75 3.55 13.88
N PHE A 17 4.55 4.59 13.66
CA PHE A 17 4.35 5.52 12.55
C PHE A 17 4.45 4.84 11.17
N MET A 18 5.38 3.89 11.01
CA MET A 18 5.49 3.11 9.76
C MET A 18 4.23 2.30 9.48
N PHE A 19 3.67 1.64 10.50
CA PHE A 19 2.42 0.89 10.37
C PHE A 19 1.24 1.79 10.00
N VAL A 20 1.12 2.96 10.63
CA VAL A 20 0.05 3.91 10.30
C VAL A 20 0.16 4.37 8.85
N ASN A 21 1.36 4.72 8.40
CA ASN A 21 1.59 5.12 7.00
C ASN A 21 1.22 4.00 6.02
N PHE A 22 1.63 2.76 6.33
CA PHE A 22 1.31 1.59 5.52
C PHE A 22 -0.19 1.36 5.39
N LEU A 23 -0.96 1.45 6.49
CA LEU A 23 -2.41 1.25 6.47
C LEU A 23 -3.14 2.32 5.65
N LEU A 24 -2.74 3.59 5.79
CA LEU A 24 -3.30 4.70 5.01
C LEU A 24 -3.01 4.53 3.52
N THR A 25 -1.75 4.26 3.18
CA THR A 25 -1.31 4.08 1.79
C THR A 25 -2.00 2.90 1.13
N SER A 26 -2.11 1.76 1.84
CA SER A 26 -2.76 0.56 1.31
C SER A 26 -4.23 0.81 0.96
N THR A 27 -4.94 1.56 1.80
CA THR A 27 -6.37 1.89 1.57
C THR A 27 -6.55 2.86 0.40
N LEU A 28 -5.69 3.86 0.25
CA LEU A 28 -5.76 4.78 -0.89
C LEU A 28 -5.44 4.06 -2.20
N LEU A 29 -4.44 3.17 -2.17
CA LEU A 29 -3.99 2.43 -3.34
C LEU A 29 -5.09 1.51 -3.88
N THR A 30 -5.80 0.77 -3.03
CA THR A 30 -6.88 -0.13 -3.47
C THR A 30 -8.01 0.63 -4.16
N ASN A 31 -8.46 1.75 -3.58
CA ASN A 31 -9.47 2.61 -4.20
C ASN A 31 -9.02 3.18 -5.55
N LEU A 32 -7.75 3.59 -5.65
CA LEU A 32 -7.20 4.14 -6.89
C LEU A 32 -7.00 3.07 -7.97
N ILE A 33 -6.63 1.85 -7.60
CA ILE A 33 -6.55 0.71 -8.51
C ILE A 33 -7.94 0.42 -9.07
N VAL A 34 -8.96 0.26 -8.24
CA VAL A 34 -10.34 0.00 -8.68
C VAL A 34 -10.87 1.10 -9.62
N TYR A 35 -10.63 2.37 -9.28
CA TYR A 35 -11.03 3.48 -10.16
C TYR A 35 -10.32 3.43 -11.52
N ARG A 36 -9.00 3.18 -11.52
CA ARG A 36 -8.22 3.09 -12.76
C ARG A 36 -8.58 1.87 -13.59
N THR A 37 -8.85 0.72 -12.98
CA THR A 37 -9.27 -0.48 -13.73
C THR A 37 -10.62 -0.26 -14.40
N CYS A 38 -11.58 0.36 -13.71
CA CYS A 38 -12.87 0.70 -14.31
C CYS A 38 -12.75 1.67 -15.49
N TYR A 39 -11.97 2.76 -15.33
CA TYR A 39 -11.87 3.79 -16.36
C TYR A 39 -10.96 3.41 -17.54
N ILE A 40 -9.78 2.84 -17.26
CA ILE A 40 -8.74 2.59 -18.27
C ILE A 40 -8.87 1.21 -18.91
N ILE A 41 -9.17 0.18 -18.11
CA ILE A 41 -9.16 -1.22 -18.60
C ILE A 41 -10.52 -1.60 -19.18
N LEU A 42 -11.61 -1.26 -18.49
CA LEU A 42 -12.96 -1.53 -18.98
C LEU A 42 -13.51 -0.42 -19.88
N GLY A 43 -12.92 0.78 -19.85
CA GLY A 43 -13.31 1.89 -20.74
C GLY A 43 -14.66 2.53 -20.42
N HIS A 44 -15.17 2.37 -19.19
CA HIS A 44 -16.45 2.95 -18.78
C HIS A 44 -16.35 4.46 -18.54
N ASN A 45 -17.49 5.16 -18.60
CA ASN A 45 -17.54 6.60 -18.39
C ASN A 45 -17.28 6.94 -16.90
N LYS A 46 -16.69 8.11 -16.64
CA LYS A 46 -16.24 8.53 -15.29
C LYS A 46 -17.36 8.55 -14.26
N THR A 47 -18.59 8.84 -14.69
CA THR A 47 -19.78 8.88 -13.83
C THR A 47 -20.14 7.49 -13.31
N GLN A 48 -20.07 6.46 -14.16
CA GLN A 48 -20.35 5.07 -13.77
C GLN A 48 -19.28 4.50 -12.83
N CYS A 49 -18.01 4.89 -13.01
CA CYS A 49 -16.93 4.46 -12.13
C CYS A 49 -16.89 5.22 -10.79
N ALA A 50 -17.45 6.43 -10.71
CA ALA A 50 -17.53 7.21 -9.46
C ALA A 50 -18.64 6.72 -8.52
N GLU A 51 -19.63 6.01 -9.06
CA GLU A 51 -20.74 5.44 -8.32
C GLU A 51 -20.43 4.04 -7.74
N LEU A 52 -19.32 3.42 -8.13
CA LEU A 52 -18.84 2.15 -7.55
C LEU A 52 -18.61 2.30 -6.04
N GLY A 53 -19.39 1.54 -5.24
CA GLY A 53 -19.35 1.58 -3.77
C GLY A 53 -20.23 2.65 -3.11
N SER A 54 -21.07 3.37 -3.87
CA SER A 54 -22.05 4.31 -3.31
C SER A 54 -23.41 3.62 -3.11
N ASP A 55 -23.93 3.63 -1.87
CA ASP A 55 -25.23 3.04 -1.53
C ASP A 55 -26.45 3.83 -2.09
N ASN A 56 -26.21 5.00 -2.70
CA ASN A 56 -27.26 5.95 -3.11
C ASN A 56 -27.66 5.79 -4.59
N ILE A 57 -27.80 4.56 -5.08
CA ILE A 57 -28.11 4.26 -6.48
C ILE A 57 -29.55 3.72 -6.59
N ASN A 58 -30.28 4.18 -7.62
CA ASN A 58 -31.62 3.68 -7.93
C ASN A 58 -31.57 2.16 -8.19
N ILE A 59 -32.62 1.42 -7.81
CA ILE A 59 -32.68 -0.06 -7.86
C ILE A 59 -32.36 -0.63 -9.27
N VAL A 60 -32.64 0.13 -10.34
CA VAL A 60 -32.34 -0.25 -11.74
C VAL A 60 -30.84 -0.19 -12.05
N ASP A 61 -30.16 0.85 -11.57
CA ASP A 61 -28.72 1.05 -11.77
C ASP A 61 -27.91 0.12 -10.85
N LYS A 62 -28.44 -0.24 -9.67
CA LYS A 62 -27.80 -1.19 -8.74
C LYS A 62 -27.51 -2.56 -9.37
N ASN A 63 -28.42 -3.07 -10.21
CA ASN A 63 -28.24 -4.35 -10.89
C ASN A 63 -27.16 -4.27 -11.99
N ALA A 64 -27.03 -3.11 -12.65
CA ALA A 64 -25.96 -2.85 -13.61
C ALA A 64 -24.60 -2.68 -12.90
N THR A 65 -24.58 -2.01 -11.73
CA THR A 65 -23.37 -1.86 -10.90
C THR A 65 -22.90 -3.19 -10.32
N GLU A 66 -23.81 -4.06 -9.87
CA GLU A 66 -23.43 -5.38 -9.33
C GLU A 66 -22.79 -6.29 -10.40
N ALA A 67 -23.27 -6.20 -11.65
CA ALA A 67 -22.63 -6.87 -12.77
C ALA A 67 -21.23 -6.29 -13.07
N LEU A 68 -21.08 -4.97 -12.93
CA LEU A 68 -19.79 -4.28 -13.06
C LEU A 68 -18.82 -4.70 -11.95
N ASP A 69 -19.27 -4.78 -10.70
CA ASP A 69 -18.46 -5.17 -9.54
C ASP A 69 -17.90 -6.58 -9.73
N LYS A 70 -18.71 -7.52 -10.24
CA LYS A 70 -18.26 -8.90 -10.54
C LYS A 70 -17.16 -8.97 -11.60
N LEU A 71 -17.02 -7.95 -12.45
CA LEU A 71 -15.98 -7.87 -13.48
C LEU A 71 -14.76 -7.08 -13.00
N VAL A 72 -14.99 -5.97 -12.30
CA VAL A 72 -13.94 -5.04 -11.86
C VAL A 72 -13.13 -5.62 -10.71
N VAL A 73 -13.78 -6.24 -9.71
CA VAL A 73 -13.11 -6.84 -8.54
C VAL A 73 -12.06 -7.88 -8.95
N PRO A 74 -12.37 -8.94 -9.72
CA PRO A 74 -11.36 -9.94 -10.08
C PRO A 74 -10.24 -9.36 -10.97
N THR A 75 -10.55 -8.38 -11.81
CA THR A 75 -9.55 -7.72 -12.66
C THR A 75 -8.59 -6.87 -11.81
N ALA A 76 -9.11 -6.12 -10.84
CA ALA A 76 -8.32 -5.34 -9.89
C ALA A 76 -7.49 -6.24 -8.96
N ASP A 77 -8.03 -7.39 -8.56
CA ASP A 77 -7.33 -8.36 -7.72
C ASP A 77 -6.11 -8.95 -8.43
N ILE A 78 -6.24 -9.34 -9.70
CA ILE A 78 -5.10 -9.86 -10.49
C ILE A 78 -4.00 -8.80 -10.59
N ILE A 79 -4.37 -7.54 -10.85
CA ILE A 79 -3.41 -6.44 -10.96
C ILE A 79 -2.72 -6.19 -9.63
N THR A 80 -3.48 -6.21 -8.54
CA THR A 80 -2.93 -6.06 -7.19
C THR A 80 -2.02 -7.23 -6.83
N MET A 81 -2.38 -8.47 -7.20
CA MET A 81 -1.57 -9.66 -6.97
C MET A 81 -0.24 -9.61 -7.72
N VAL A 82 -0.25 -9.19 -8.99
CA VAL A 82 0.99 -9.03 -9.77
C VAL A 82 1.86 -7.94 -9.16
N LYS A 83 1.25 -6.80 -8.78
CA LYS A 83 1.96 -5.70 -8.11
C LYS A 83 2.65 -6.18 -6.84
N THR A 84 1.92 -6.82 -5.92
CA THR A 84 2.49 -7.30 -4.66
C THR A 84 3.55 -8.38 -4.88
N SER A 85 3.38 -9.22 -5.89
CA SER A 85 4.40 -10.22 -6.27
C SER A 85 5.70 -9.54 -6.70
N VAL A 86 5.63 -8.55 -7.58
CA VAL A 86 6.82 -7.81 -8.05
C VAL A 86 7.46 -7.01 -6.90
N GLU A 87 6.65 -6.34 -6.09
CA GLU A 87 7.11 -5.57 -4.94
C GLU A 87 7.74 -6.44 -3.85
N SER A 88 7.41 -7.73 -3.76
CA SER A 88 7.99 -8.66 -2.79
C SER A 88 9.40 -9.13 -3.15
N ILE A 89 9.79 -9.11 -4.43
CA ILE A 89 11.09 -9.60 -4.89
C ILE A 89 12.23 -8.69 -4.39
N PHE A 90 12.01 -7.38 -4.45
CA PHE A 90 13.00 -6.38 -4.04
C PHE A 90 13.39 -6.47 -2.54
N PRO A 91 12.45 -6.47 -1.57
CA PRO A 91 12.77 -6.59 -0.16
C PRO A 91 13.38 -7.94 0.19
N VAL A 92 13.08 -9.03 -0.54
CA VAL A 92 13.75 -10.33 -0.33
C VAL A 92 15.25 -10.23 -0.59
N ILE A 93 15.65 -9.56 -1.68
CA ILE A 93 17.07 -9.34 -2.01
C ILE A 93 17.72 -8.45 -0.94
N VAL A 94 17.05 -7.37 -0.54
CA VAL A 94 17.54 -6.46 0.51
C VAL A 94 17.67 -7.19 1.85
N CYS A 95 16.71 -8.02 2.24
CA CYS A 95 16.75 -8.81 3.47
C CYS A 95 17.92 -9.81 3.51
N LEU A 96 18.26 -10.42 2.37
CA LEU A 96 19.41 -11.33 2.28
C LEU A 96 20.75 -10.63 2.54
N VAL A 97 20.89 -9.35 2.16
CA VAL A 97 22.10 -8.55 2.41
C VAL A 97 22.06 -7.90 3.80
N ALA A 98 20.90 -7.38 4.19
CA ALA A 98 20.70 -6.70 5.46
C ALA A 98 20.79 -7.66 6.66
N GLY A 99 20.46 -8.94 6.49
CA GLY A 99 20.59 -9.96 7.54
C GLY A 99 22.02 -10.10 8.08
N PRO A 100 22.99 -10.51 7.24
CA PRO A 100 24.40 -10.61 7.65
C PRO A 100 25.02 -9.27 8.07
N TRP A 101 24.58 -8.17 7.46
CA TRP A 101 25.05 -6.83 7.80
C TRP A 101 24.57 -6.38 9.18
N SER A 102 23.31 -6.69 9.52
CA SER A 102 22.71 -6.44 10.83
C SER A 102 23.44 -7.17 11.96
N ASP A 103 23.96 -8.36 11.69
CA ASP A 103 24.65 -9.18 12.69
C ASP A 103 26.02 -8.58 13.05
N LYS A 104 26.72 -7.98 12.07
CA LYS A 104 28.04 -7.35 12.29
C LYS A 104 28.00 -5.94 12.88
N HIS A 105 27.03 -5.10 12.51
CA HIS A 105 26.98 -3.67 12.89
C HIS A 105 26.00 -3.36 14.03
N GLY A 106 25.34 -4.39 14.60
CA GLY A 106 24.29 -4.24 15.59
C GLY A 106 22.94 -3.85 14.98
N ARG A 107 21.87 -3.93 15.79
CA ARG A 107 20.46 -3.84 15.33
C ARG A 107 19.96 -2.42 15.04
N LYS A 108 20.68 -1.39 15.51
CA LYS A 108 20.30 0.04 15.43
C LYS A 108 20.40 0.68 14.03
N PRO A 109 21.46 0.46 13.22
CA PRO A 109 21.57 1.10 11.91
C PRO A 109 20.59 0.57 10.86
N VAL A 110 20.11 -0.68 11.00
CA VAL A 110 19.10 -1.26 10.09
C VAL A 110 17.78 -0.49 10.17
N LEU A 111 17.32 -0.17 11.38
CA LEU A 111 16.10 0.62 11.60
C LEU A 111 16.21 2.05 11.07
N LEU A 112 17.39 2.66 11.15
CA LEU A 112 17.62 3.99 10.60
C LEU A 112 17.56 3.98 9.07
N MET A 113 18.10 2.96 8.40
CA MET A 113 17.99 2.81 6.94
C MET A 113 16.54 2.62 6.49
N SER A 114 15.75 1.84 7.23
CA SER A 114 14.31 1.67 6.92
C SER A 114 13.55 2.99 7.04
N LEU A 115 13.86 3.78 8.08
CA LEU A 115 13.24 5.08 8.30
C LEU A 115 13.63 6.10 7.24
N THR A 116 14.88 6.09 6.77
CA THR A 116 15.30 6.99 5.70
C THR A 116 14.63 6.65 4.38
N ASP A 117 14.43 5.36 4.06
CA ASP A 117 13.74 4.95 2.83
C ASP A 117 12.28 5.40 2.81
N VAL A 118 11.56 5.26 3.93
CA VAL A 118 10.16 5.72 4.01
C VAL A 118 10.03 7.25 4.03
N LEU A 119 11.07 7.96 4.42
CA LEU A 119 11.08 9.43 4.41
C LEU A 119 11.47 10.02 3.04
N LEU A 120 12.03 9.21 2.14
CA LEU A 120 12.46 9.60 0.79
C LEU A 120 11.38 9.32 -0.27
N ILE A 121 10.36 8.54 0.08
CA ILE A 121 9.11 8.33 -0.68
C ILE A 121 8.08 9.38 -0.27
#